data_AF-A0AAU0TVA2-F1
#
_entry.id   AF-A0AAU0TVA2-F1
#
_cell.length_a   1.000
_cell.length_b   1.000
_cell.length_c   1.000
_cell.angle_alpha   90.00
_cell.angle_beta   90.00
_cell.angle_gamma   90.00
#
_symmetry.space_group_name_H-M   'P 1'
#
loop_
_entity.id
_entity.type
_entity.pdbx_description
1 polymer ?
#
loop_
_entity_poly.entity_id
_entity_poly.type
_entity_poly.pdbx_seq_one_letter_code
_entity_poly.pdbx_strand_id
1 'polypeptide(L)' 'MADMQAREALIAILSTAAAMGVDIDLLCHLSVAKLDTNHLTSSHRPYVAGAIYQIGVCMNYVVDVPR' A
#
# COMPACT_ATOMS: atom_id res chain seq x y z
N MET A 1 -11.08 -15.19 -3.14
CA MET A 1 -10.31 -15.15 -4.40
C MET A 1 -9.90 -13.73 -4.79
N ALA A 2 -10.81 -12.75 -4.86
CA ALA A 2 -10.48 -11.36 -5.22
C ALA A 2 -9.43 -10.68 -4.30
N ASP A 3 -9.49 -10.97 -2.99
CA ASP A 3 -8.57 -10.37 -2.00
C ASP A 3 -7.10 -10.80 -2.21
N MET A 4 -6.88 -12.06 -2.61
CA MET A 4 -5.54 -12.57 -2.91
C MET A 4 -4.95 -11.91 -4.15
N GLN A 5 -5.75 -11.77 -5.22
CA GLN A 5 -5.32 -11.11 -6.46
C GLN A 5 -5.02 -9.63 -6.23
N ALA A 6 -5.84 -8.94 -5.44
CA ALA A 6 -5.60 -7.54 -5.08
C ALA A 6 -4.31 -7.37 -4.27
N ARG A 7 -4.05 -8.27 -3.33
CA ARG A 7 -2.82 -8.30 -2.54
C ARG A 7 -1.59 -8.56 -3.41
N GLU A 8 -1.63 -9.57 -4.28
CA GLU A 8 -0.53 -9.87 -5.21
C GLU A 8 -0.25 -8.70 -6.15
N ALA A 9 -1.29 -8.07 -6.68
CA ALA A 9 -1.16 -6.88 -7.52
C ALA A 9 -0.50 -5.72 -6.75
N LEU A 10 -0.90 -5.48 -5.50
CA LEU A 10 -0.29 -4.43 -4.68
C LEU A 10 1.19 -4.71 -4.39
N ILE A 11 1.55 -5.96 -4.08
CA ILE A 11 2.95 -6.38 -3.87
C ILE A 11 3.76 -6.15 -5.15
N ALA A 12 3.22 -6.52 -6.32
CA ALA A 12 3.90 -6.31 -7.60
C ALA A 12 4.14 -4.82 -7.89
N ILE A 13 3.14 -3.96 -7.61
CA ILE A 13 3.26 -2.51 -7.78
C ILE A 13 4.34 -1.93 -6.87
N LEU A 14 4.31 -2.27 -5.57
CA LEU A 14 5.28 -1.77 -4.61
C LEU A 14 6.70 -2.27 -4.92
N SER A 15 6.85 -3.54 -5.31
CA SER A 15 8.14 -4.10 -5.76
C SER A 15 8.66 -3.42 -7.02
N THR A 16 7.77 -3.08 -7.96
CA THR A 16 8.15 -2.32 -9.17
C THR A 16 8.63 -0.92 -8.81
N ALA A 17 7.94 -0.25 -7.88
CA ALA A 17 8.36 1.06 -7.38
C ALA A 17 9.73 0.98 -6.67
N ALA A 18 9.95 -0.03 -5.83
CA ALA A 18 11.24 -0.26 -5.16
C ALA A 18 12.37 -0.44 -6.18
N ALA A 19 12.14 -1.26 -7.21
CA ALA A 19 13.11 -1.50 -8.30
C ALA A 19 13.44 -0.23 -9.10
N MET A 20 12.54 0.76 -9.14
CA MET A 20 12.78 2.08 -9.73
C MET A 20 13.50 3.05 -8.77
N GLY A 21 13.86 2.60 -7.56
CA GLY A 21 14.55 3.40 -6.55
C GLY A 21 13.61 4.26 -5.69
N VAL A 22 12.31 3.99 -5.71
CA VAL A 22 11.35 4.67 -4.83
C VAL A 22 11.51 4.16 -3.40
N ASP A 23 11.57 5.08 -2.44
CA ASP A 23 11.52 4.77 -1.02
C ASP A 23 10.10 4.29 -0.64
N ILE A 24 9.94 2.98 -0.49
CA ILE A 24 8.64 2.35 -0.20
C ILE A 24 8.18 2.65 1.21
N ASP A 25 9.11 2.73 2.17
CA ASP A 25 8.77 3.13 3.53
C ASP A 25 8.09 4.50 3.51
N LEU A 26 8.74 5.50 2.89
CA LEU A 26 8.20 6.85 2.79
C LEU A 26 6.88 6.88 2.00
N LEU A 27 6.80 6.18 0.87
CA LEU A 27 5.60 6.12 0.03
C LEU A 27 4.39 5.56 0.81
N CYS A 28 4.57 4.44 1.51
CA CYS A 28 3.53 3.79 2.28
C CYS A 28 3.07 4.67 3.46
N HIS A 29 4.00 5.29 4.20
CA HIS A 29 3.66 6.22 5.28
C HIS A 29 2.85 7.42 4.78
N LEU A 30 3.25 8.04 3.66
CA LEU A 30 2.51 9.15 3.06
C LEU A 30 1.12 8.73 2.55
N SER A 31 1.00 7.51 2.04
CA SER A 31 -0.27 6.94 1.57
C SER A 31 -1.24 6.71 2.72
N VAL A 32 -0.76 6.14 3.84
CA VAL A 32 -1.55 5.96 5.07
C VAL A 32 -1.99 7.31 5.63
N ALA A 33 -1.07 8.28 5.74
CA ALA A 33 -1.40 9.61 6.22
C ALA A 33 -2.48 10.29 5.36
N LYS A 34 -2.42 10.15 4.04
CA LYS A 34 -3.46 10.67 3.12
C LYS A 34 -4.80 9.96 3.27
N LEU A 35 -4.81 8.65 3.55
CA LEU A 35 -6.05 7.90 3.78
C LEU A 35 -6.73 8.29 5.09
N ASP A 36 -5.94 8.62 6.11
CA ASP A 36 -6.42 9.03 7.44
C ASP A 36 -6.88 10.50 7.47
N THR A 37 -6.18 11.38 6.74
CA THR A 37 -6.48 12.82 6.71
C THR A 37 -7.51 13.23 5.68
N ASN A 38 -7.71 12.45 4.60
CA ASN A 38 -8.70 12.81 3.60
C ASN A 38 -10.10 12.72 4.20
N HIS A 39 -10.89 13.77 4.02
CA HIS A 39 -12.34 13.75 4.14
C HIS A 39 -12.95 12.89 3.01
N LEU A 40 -12.58 11.61 2.97
CA LEU A 40 -13.19 10.63 2.11
C LEU A 40 -14.70 10.72 2.37
N THR A 41 -15.47 10.79 1.27
CA THR A 41 -16.92 10.84 1.33
C THR A 41 -17.40 9.72 2.25
N SER A 42 -18.48 9.92 2.99
CA SER A 42 -19.00 8.97 4.00
C SER A 42 -19.12 7.53 3.48
N SER A 43 -19.26 7.35 2.16
CA SER A 43 -19.28 6.07 1.46
C SER A 43 -17.95 5.29 1.43
N HIS A 44 -16.79 5.94 1.58
CA HIS A 44 -15.46 5.30 1.44
C HIS A 44 -14.75 5.07 2.78
N ARG A 45 -15.22 5.72 3.86
CA ARG A 45 -14.70 5.53 5.22
C ARG A 45 -14.62 4.07 5.69
N PRO A 46 -15.60 3.18 5.43
CA PRO A 46 -15.52 1.81 5.96
C PRO A 46 -14.35 0.99 5.38
N TYR A 47 -13.80 1.39 4.23
CA TYR A 47 -12.70 0.68 3.58
C TYR A 47 -11.31 1.21 3.98
N VAL A 48 -11.24 2.36 4.66
CA VAL A 48 -9.96 3.03 5.00
C VAL A 48 -9.09 2.16 5.89
N ALA A 49 -9.67 1.60 6.97
CA ALA A 49 -8.93 0.74 7.88
C ALA A 49 -8.39 -0.52 7.17
N GLY A 50 -9.19 -1.10 6.27
CA GLY A 50 -8.77 -2.25 5.46
C GLY A 50 -7.65 -1.89 4.48
N ALA A 51 -7.74 -0.74 3.82
CA ALA A 51 -6.69 -0.26 2.91
C ALA A 51 -5.38 0.01 3.64
N ILE A 52 -5.42 0.67 4.80
CA ILE A 52 -4.25 0.92 5.65
C ILE A 52 -3.60 -0.41 6.08
N TYR A 53 -4.43 -1.37 6.52
CA TYR A 53 -3.95 -2.70 6.89
C TYR A 53 -3.26 -3.41 5.71
N GLN A 54 -3.89 -3.43 4.53
CA GLN A 54 -3.32 -4.08 3.36
C GLN A 54 -2.02 -3.42 2.89
N ILE A 55 -1.92 -2.08 2.97
CA ILE A 55 -0.66 -1.37 2.69
C ILE A 55 0.45 -1.84 3.62
N GLY A 56 0.21 -1.86 4.94
CA GLY A 56 1.19 -2.30 5.92
C GLY A 56 1.59 -3.78 5.75
N VAL A 57 0.63 -4.65 5.47
CA VAL A 57 0.91 -6.07 5.21
C VAL A 57 1.74 -6.23 3.94
N CYS A 58 1.35 -5.61 2.82
CA CYS A 58 2.03 -5.79 1.53
C CYS A 58 3.44 -5.23 1.52
N MET A 59 3.69 -4.15 2.27
CA MET A 59 5.01 -3.56 2.44
C MET A 59 6.05 -4.57 2.96
N ASN A 60 5.66 -5.48 3.88
CA ASN A 60 6.55 -6.52 4.40
C ASN A 60 6.91 -7.61 3.38
N TYR A 61 6.24 -7.64 2.22
CA TYR A 61 6.50 -8.60 1.14
C TYR A 61 7.24 -7.96 -0.04
N VAL A 62 7.57 -6.67 0.04
CA VAL A 62 8.35 -5.99 -0.98
C VAL A 62 9.78 -6.48 -0.88
N VAL A 63 10.26 -7.12 -1.94
CA VAL A 63 11.64 -7.60 -2.00
C VAL A 63 12.51 -6.42 -2.39
N ASP A 64 13.26 -5.90 -1.43
CA ASP A 64 14.26 -4.88 -1.71
C ASP A 64 15.36 -5.53 -2.57
N VAL A 65 15.60 -4.98 -3.76
CA VAL A 65 16.73 -5.42 -4.58
C VAL A 65 17.99 -4.92 -3.86
N PRO A 66 18.93 -5.80 -3.45
CA PRO A 66 20.17 -5.34 -2.83
C PRO A 66 20.86 -4.38 -3.81
N ARG A 67 21.05 -3.14 -3.38
CA ARG A 67 21.79 -2.12 -4.13
C ARG A 67 23.27 -2.48 -4.22
#